data_AF-A0A930RAJ5-F1
#
_entry.id   AF-A0A930RAJ5-F1
#
_cell.length_a   1.000
_cell.length_b   1.000
_cell.length_c   1.000
_cell.angle_alpha   90.00
_cell.angle_beta   90.00
_cell.angle_gamma   90.00
#
_symmetry.space_group_name_H-M   'P 1'
#
loop_
_entity.id
_entity.type
_entity.pdbx_description
1 polymer ?
#
loop_
_entity_poly.entity_id
_entity_poly.type
_entity_poly.pdbx_seq_one_letter_code
_entity_poly.pdbx_strand_id
1 'polypeptide(L)'
;MKQTKKFIAFQDKENGHFVSEYKHHENRLAYKVGLCDSMQDALILDYDAYERQKEQIGTLAEVFGCHIVVVEATHEIKMLDGSDAPEPVERNSQSGLLDLLEALRK
;
A
#
# COMPACT_ATOMS: atom_id res chain seq x y z
N MET A 1 -20.42 -1.13 -3.30
CA MET A 1 -19.55 -1.65 -4.39
C MET A 1 -18.65 -2.77 -3.89
N LYS A 2 -18.12 -3.62 -4.79
CA LYS A 2 -17.11 -4.65 -4.47
C LYS A 2 -15.83 -4.41 -5.25
N GLN A 3 -14.68 -4.55 -4.60
CA GLN A 3 -13.37 -4.42 -5.23
C GLN A 3 -12.45 -5.57 -4.84
N THR A 4 -11.93 -6.28 -5.83
CA THR A 4 -10.94 -7.33 -5.65
C THR A 4 -9.59 -6.85 -6.14
N LYS A 5 -8.55 -6.99 -5.30
CA LYS A 5 -7.17 -6.62 -5.64
C LYS A 5 -6.20 -7.72 -5.22
N LYS A 6 -5.10 -7.77 -5.96
CA LYS A 6 -3.96 -8.66 -5.70
C LYS A 6 -2.70 -7.81 -5.55
N PHE A 7 -2.02 -7.98 -4.43
CA PHE A 7 -0.81 -7.22 -4.09
C PHE A 7 0.12 -8.09 -3.25
N ILE A 8 1.33 -7.61 -3.01
CA ILE A 8 2.29 -8.24 -2.11
C ILE A 8 2.51 -7.37 -0.88
N ALA A 9 2.93 -8.01 0.21
CA ALA A 9 3.41 -7.37 1.42
C ALA A 9 4.61 -8.14 1.97
N PHE A 10 5.38 -7.48 2.83
CA PHE A 10 6.44 -8.13 3.59
C PHE A 10 5.92 -8.56 4.96
N GLN A 11 6.16 -9.82 5.29
CA GLN A 11 5.86 -10.40 6.59
C GLN A 11 7.15 -10.82 7.28
N ASP A 12 7.41 -10.29 8.45
CA ASP A 12 8.54 -10.62 9.29
C ASP A 12 8.61 -12.13 9.57
N LYS A 13 9.80 -12.72 9.42
CA LYS A 13 9.99 -14.17 9.58
C LYS A 13 9.91 -14.62 11.04
N GLU A 14 10.20 -13.75 12.00
CA GLU A 14 10.32 -14.11 13.40
C GLU A 14 8.98 -14.04 14.13
N ASN A 15 8.26 -12.94 13.96
CA ASN A 15 7.02 -12.67 14.69
C ASN A 15 5.76 -12.71 13.81
N GLY A 16 5.91 -12.78 12.49
CA GLY A 16 4.78 -12.85 11.56
C GLY A 16 4.02 -11.53 11.37
N HIS A 17 4.50 -10.42 11.93
CA HIS A 17 3.96 -9.09 11.68
C HIS A 17 4.31 -8.60 10.28
N PHE A 18 3.58 -7.61 9.79
CA PHE A 18 3.79 -7.01 8.48
C PHE A 18 4.63 -5.74 8.59
N VAL A 19 5.40 -5.44 7.56
CA VAL A 19 6.12 -4.18 7.46
C VAL A 19 5.11 -3.04 7.22
N SER A 20 5.08 -2.04 8.11
CA SER A 20 4.18 -0.88 8.05
C SER A 20 4.89 0.42 7.66
N GLU A 21 6.20 0.49 7.85
CA GLU A 21 7.02 1.61 7.40
C GLU A 21 8.44 1.14 7.10
N TYR A 22 9.08 1.78 6.11
CA TYR A 22 10.51 1.67 5.88
C TYR A 22 11.08 3.07 5.63
N LYS A 23 12.16 3.41 6.34
CA LYS A 23 12.86 4.68 6.20
C LYS A 23 14.37 4.47 6.17
N HIS A 24 15.01 4.98 5.12
CA HIS A 24 16.45 5.10 5.03
C HIS A 24 16.93 6.34 5.81
N HIS A 25 18.00 6.22 6.59
CA HIS A 25 18.61 7.37 7.27
C HIS A 25 19.61 8.08 6.35
N GLU A 26 19.45 9.38 6.15
CA GLU A 26 20.39 10.17 5.36
C GLU A 26 21.84 10.03 5.87
N ASN A 27 22.77 9.92 4.92
CA ASN A 27 24.22 9.80 5.15
C ASN A 27 24.64 8.62 6.06
N ARG A 28 23.80 7.59 6.21
CA ARG A 28 24.08 6.41 7.03
C ARG A 28 23.61 5.14 6.33
N LEU A 29 24.37 4.06 6.50
CA LEU A 29 23.97 2.70 6.06
C LEU A 29 23.02 2.06 7.09
N ALA A 30 22.04 2.83 7.58
CA ALA A 30 21.09 2.41 8.59
C ALA A 30 19.67 2.67 8.12
N TYR A 31 18.76 1.76 8.45
CA TYR A 31 17.35 1.89 8.14
C TYR A 31 16.49 1.61 9.36
N LYS A 32 15.25 2.10 9.31
CA LYS A 32 14.19 1.76 10.25
C LYS A 32 13.11 0.98 9.48
N VAL A 33 12.69 -0.16 10.04
CA VAL A 33 11.49 -0.89 9.64
C VAL A 33 10.53 -0.88 10.82
N GLY A 34 9.31 -0.41 10.58
CA GLY A 34 8.21 -0.55 11.52
C GLY A 34 7.37 -1.76 11.17
N LEU A 35 6.79 -2.39 12.19
CA LEU A 35 5.94 -3.57 12.05
C LEU A 35 4.53 -3.30 12.58
N CYS A 36 3.54 -3.96 12.00
CA CYS A 36 2.16 -3.99 12.47
C CYS A 36 1.62 -5.44 12.44
N ASP A 37 0.67 -5.75 13.31
CA ASP A 37 0.00 -7.06 13.36
C ASP A 37 -1.18 -7.15 12.38
N SER A 38 -1.60 -6.02 11.80
CA SER A 38 -2.74 -5.90 10.89
C SER A 38 -2.31 -5.68 9.45
N MET A 39 -2.86 -6.47 8.53
CA MET A 39 -2.65 -6.31 7.08
C MET A 39 -3.19 -4.97 6.54
N GLN A 40 -4.17 -4.35 7.22
CA GLN A 40 -4.74 -3.06 6.81
C GLN A 40 -3.76 -1.90 6.97
N ASP A 41 -2.79 -2.05 7.88
CA ASP A 41 -1.77 -1.04 8.19
C ASP A 41 -0.42 -1.32 7.51
N ALA A 42 -0.34 -2.42 6.75
CA ALA A 42 0.87 -2.87 6.10
C ALA A 42 1.20 -2.03 4.86
N LEU A 43 2.49 -1.88 4.57
CA LEU A 43 2.95 -1.44 3.25
C LEU A 43 2.65 -2.54 2.22
N ILE A 44 1.94 -2.15 1.17
CA ILE A 44 1.59 -3.02 0.06
C ILE A 44 2.26 -2.54 -1.23
N LEU A 45 2.47 -3.48 -2.14
CA LEU A 45 2.89 -3.20 -3.51
C LEU A 45 1.98 -3.96 -4.47
N ASP A 46 1.38 -3.26 -5.43
CA ASP A 46 0.58 -3.88 -6.48
C ASP A 46 1.36 -5.01 -7.18
N TYR A 47 0.66 -6.10 -7.50
CA TYR A 47 1.31 -7.31 -8.01
C TYR A 47 2.06 -7.06 -9.33
N ASP A 48 1.49 -6.26 -10.23
CA ASP A 48 2.14 -5.90 -11.50
C ASP A 48 3.37 -5.01 -11.30
N ALA A 49 3.38 -4.19 -10.24
CA ALA A 49 4.57 -3.45 -9.87
C ALA A 49 5.64 -4.42 -9.35
N TYR A 50 5.28 -5.34 -8.46
CA TYR A 50 6.19 -6.38 -7.98
C TYR A 50 6.85 -7.18 -9.12
N GLU A 51 6.08 -7.68 -10.09
CA GLU A 51 6.63 -8.48 -11.20
C GLU A 51 7.67 -7.70 -12.03
N ARG A 52 7.52 -6.38 -12.17
CA ARG A 52 8.49 -5.51 -12.89
C ARG A 52 9.81 -5.31 -12.14
N GLN A 53 9.84 -5.49 -10.82
CA GLN A 53 11.01 -5.25 -9.95
C GLN A 53 11.29 -6.43 -9.01
N LYS A 54 10.98 -7.65 -9.47
CA LYS A 54 10.98 -8.86 -8.64
C LYS A 54 12.31 -9.13 -7.94
N GLU A 55 13.43 -8.95 -8.63
CA GLU A 55 14.77 -9.17 -8.08
C GLU A 55 15.11 -8.16 -6.96
N GLN A 56 14.78 -6.89 -7.16
CA GLN A 56 15.02 -5.82 -6.21
C GLN A 56 14.17 -5.99 -4.95
N ILE A 57 12.89 -6.36 -5.13
CA ILE A 57 11.98 -6.65 -4.02
C ILE A 57 12.40 -7.92 -3.27
N GLY A 58 12.88 -8.94 -3.99
CA GLY A 58 13.48 -10.15 -3.38
C GLY A 58 14.66 -9.81 -2.47
N THR A 59 15.61 -9.03 -2.99
CA THR A 59 16.78 -8.56 -2.22
C THR A 59 16.36 -7.78 -0.98
N LEU A 60 15.36 -6.90 -1.10
CA LEU A 60 14.88 -6.11 0.03
C LEU A 60 14.23 -6.97 1.12
N ALA A 61 13.43 -7.98 0.73
CA ALA A 61 12.83 -8.92 1.66
C ALA A 61 13.89 -9.75 2.39
N GLU A 62 14.97 -10.16 1.71
CA GLU A 62 16.10 -10.85 2.33
C GLU A 62 16.80 -9.97 3.36
N VAL A 63 17.12 -8.72 3.02
CA VAL A 63 17.76 -7.75 3.92
C VAL A 63 16.90 -7.47 5.15
N PHE A 64 15.59 -7.39 4.99
CA PHE A 64 14.67 -7.16 6.10
C PHE A 64 14.35 -8.42 6.91
N GLY A 65 14.77 -9.61 6.46
CA GLY A 65 14.39 -10.85 7.12
C GLY A 65 12.90 -11.16 6.99
N CYS A 66 12.28 -10.82 5.86
CA CYS A 66 10.85 -11.01 5.62
C CYS A 66 10.55 -12.11 4.60
N HIS A 67 9.38 -12.72 4.70
CA HIS A 67 8.70 -13.40 3.61
C HIS A 67 8.02 -12.36 2.70
N ILE A 68 7.99 -12.63 1.39
CA ILE A 68 7.08 -11.94 0.46
C ILE A 68 5.78 -12.74 0.45
N VAL A 69 4.70 -12.15 0.93
CA VAL A 69 3.37 -12.78 0.92
C VAL A 69 2.50 -12.15 -0.17
N VAL A 70 1.74 -12.98 -0.86
CA VAL A 70 0.73 -12.55 -1.84
C VAL A 70 -0.61 -12.46 -1.13
N VAL A 71 -1.28 -11.33 -1.29
CA VAL A 71 -2.58 -11.07 -0.68
C VAL A 71 -3.60 -10.88 -1.80
N GLU A 72 -4.63 -11.71 -1.79
CA GLU A 72 -5.82 -11.59 -2.63
C GLU A 72 -6.98 -11.18 -1.73
N ALA A 73 -7.40 -9.92 -1.82
CA ALA A 73 -8.40 -9.34 -0.94
C ALA A 73 -9.60 -8.84 -1.73
N THR A 74 -10.81 -9.14 -1.25
CA THR A 74 -12.06 -8.60 -1.77
C THR A 74 -12.71 -7.72 -0.71
N HIS A 75 -12.88 -6.44 -1.03
CA HIS A 75 -13.48 -5.45 -0.16
C HIS A 75 -14.91 -5.19 -0.61
N GLU A 76 -15.85 -5.34 0.32
CA GLU A 76 -17.20 -4.84 0.17
C GLU A 76 -17.27 -3.43 0.79
N ILE A 77 -17.62 -2.44 -0.03
CA ILE A 77 -17.55 -1.02 0.33
C ILE A 77 -18.95 -0.46 0.28
N LYS A 78 -19.47 -0.09 1.45
CA LYS A 78 -20.84 0.38 1.66
C LYS A 78 -20.84 1.75 2.32
N MET A 79 -21.91 2.49 2.10
CA MET A 79 -22.26 3.67 2.87
C MET A 79 -22.69 3.26 4.28
N LEU A 80 -22.70 4.20 5.22
CA LEU A 80 -23.10 3.93 6.62
C LEU A 80 -24.55 3.45 6.76
N ASP A 81 -25.42 3.81 5.80
CA ASP A 81 -26.80 3.33 5.72
C ASP A 81 -26.93 1.91 5.13
N GLY A 82 -25.80 1.27 4.80
CA GLY A 82 -25.74 -0.08 4.23
C GLY A 82 -25.93 -0.14 2.72
N SER A 83 -26.23 0.98 2.06
CA SER A 83 -26.29 1.06 0.60
C SER A 83 -24.89 0.92 -0.02
N ASP A 84 -24.84 0.59 -1.31
CA ASP A 84 -23.56 0.50 -2.01
C ASP A 84 -22.90 1.88 -2.16
N ALA A 85 -21.62 1.97 -1.80
CA ALA A 85 -20.83 3.16 -2.09
C ALA A 85 -20.72 3.38 -3.62
N PRO A 86 -20.68 4.64 -4.08
CA PRO A 86 -20.56 4.97 -5.51
C PRO A 86 -19.22 4.50 -6.09
N GLU A 87 -19.19 4.25 -7.39
CA GLU A 87 -17.95 3.91 -8.08
C GLU A 87 -16.95 5.09 -8.07
N PRO A 88 -15.63 4.82 -7.96
CA PRO A 88 -14.63 5.87 -8.06
C PRO A 88 -14.67 6.51 -9.46
N VAL A 89 -14.70 7.84 -9.51
CA VAL A 89 -14.55 8.57 -10.77
C VAL A 89 -13.05 8.71 -11.06
N GLU A 90 -12.62 8.41 -12.29
CA GLU A 90 -11.25 8.69 -12.72
C GLU A 90 -10.97 10.19 -12.58
N ARG A 91 -10.03 10.55 -11.70
CA ARG A 91 -9.57 11.93 -11.57
C ARG A 91 -8.50 12.22 -12.62
N ASN A 92 -8.81 13.11 -13.56
CA ASN A 92 -7.77 13.77 -14.34
C ASN A 92 -6.95 14.68 -13.39
N SER A 93 -5.65 14.44 -13.31
CA SER A 93 -4.74 15.18 -12.42
C SER A 93 -4.71 16.68 -12.71
N GLN A 94 -5.03 17.11 -13.94
CA GLN A 94 -5.12 18.51 -14.32
C GLN A 94 -6.37 19.20 -13.78
N SER A 95 -7.52 18.51 -13.71
CA SER A 95 -8.76 19.11 -13.21
C SER A 95 -8.73 19.26 -11.69
N GLY A 96 -8.19 18.27 -10.97
CA GLY A 96 -8.14 18.31 -9.50
C GLY A 96 -7.29 19.44 -8.91
N LEU A 97 -6.24 19.88 -9.60
CA LEU A 97 -5.45 21.06 -9.21
C LEU A 97 -6.23 22.36 -9.43
N LEU A 98 -6.97 22.47 -10.54
CA LEU A 98 -7.78 23.64 -10.86
C LEU A 98 -8.94 23.79 -9.87
N ASP A 99 -9.62 22.69 -9.54
CA ASP A 99 -10.72 22.68 -8.57
C ASP A 99 -10.25 23.11 -7.18
N LEU A 100 -9.05 22.71 -6.76
CA LEU A 100 -8.46 23.09 -5.48
C LEU A 100 -8.07 24.58 -5.47
N LEU A 101 -7.47 25.10 -6.54
CA LEU A 101 -7.14 26.53 -6.67
C LEU A 101 -8.40 27.41 -6.66
N GLU A 102 -9.49 26.93 -7.26
CA GLU A 102 -10.77 27.64 -7.28
C GLU A 102 -11.45 27.64 -5.90
N ALA A 103 -11.38 26.54 -5.16
CA ALA A 103 -11.87 26.45 -3.79
C ALA A 103 -11.11 27.39 -2.82
N LEU A 104 -9.81 27.60 -3.02
CA LEU A 104 -8.97 28.49 -2.20
C LEU A 104 -9.13 29.99 -2.53
N ARG A 105 -9.88 30.33 -3.58
CA ARG A 105 -10.13 31.72 -4.00
C ARG A 105 -11.33 32.35 -3.28
N LYS A 106 -12.12 31.58 -2.52
CA LYS A 106 -13.19 32.08 -1.64
C LYS A 106 -12.65 32.43 -0.26
#